data_AF-A0A9L0TD91-F1
#
_entry.id   AF-A0A9L0TD91-F1
#
_cell.length_a   1.000
_cell.length_b   1.000
_cell.length_c   1.000
_cell.angle_alpha   90.00
_cell.angle_beta   90.00
_cell.angle_gamma   90.00
#
_symmetry.space_group_name_H-M   'P 1'
#
loop_
_entity.id
_entity.type
_entity.pdbx_description
1 polymer ?
#
loop_
_entity_poly.entity_id
_entity_poly.type
_entity_poly.pdbx_seq_one_letter_code
_entity_poly.pdbx_strand_id
1 'polypeptide(L)'
;MRFSIEEINNSTALLPNVTLGYELYDVCSESASVYAMLRILSVPGTHHIEIQGDTSRYSPTAVAVIGPSSTNHATAAASMLSPFLVPLLLEQIHKVNFLLHEDVVTFNDNGDPLSSYDIIAWDWSGPKWTFQVIGSSRWSPVRLDINKTKIQWHGKDNQVPTSVCSSNCLEGHAQVIVGVHHCCFECVPCEAGTFLNKSDPHRCQPCGKEEWAPKRSQTCFPRTVVFLAWHEPVSWVLLAANTLLLLVVVGTAGLFAWHLETPLVMLDCTEAKSLGFVLAFIYNSLLSVSTFACSYLGKDLPENYNEAKCVTFSLLLNFVSWIAFFTTASVYQGKYLPAVTMLAALSCLSGGF
;
A
#
# COMPACT_ATOMS: atom_id res chain seq x y z
N MET A 1 52.47 16.30 1.72
CA MET A 1 53.32 17.46 1.31
C MET A 1 54.76 17.29 1.77
N ARG A 2 55.05 17.16 3.08
CA ARG A 2 56.42 16.94 3.59
C ARG A 2 57.18 15.83 2.85
N PHE A 3 56.59 14.63 2.77
CA PHE A 3 57.17 13.50 2.05
C PHE A 3 57.54 13.84 0.60
N SER A 4 56.67 14.55 -0.12
CA SER A 4 56.92 14.95 -1.52
C SER A 4 58.10 15.92 -1.65
N ILE A 5 58.26 16.86 -0.71
CA ILE A 5 59.40 17.79 -0.72
C ILE A 5 60.70 17.06 -0.38
N GLU A 6 60.67 16.13 0.57
CA GLU A 6 61.81 15.28 0.91
C GLU A 6 62.24 14.43 -0.29
N GLU A 7 61.30 13.88 -1.06
CA GLU A 7 61.58 13.11 -2.27
C GLU A 7 62.18 13.98 -3.39
N ILE A 8 61.66 15.21 -3.60
CA ILE A 8 62.21 16.15 -4.58
C ILE A 8 63.65 16.54 -4.21
N ASN A 9 63.88 16.92 -2.95
CA ASN A 9 65.21 17.34 -2.49
C ASN A 9 66.25 16.23 -2.52
N ASN A 10 65.81 14.96 -2.43
CA ASN A 10 66.69 13.79 -2.52
C ASN A 10 66.86 13.28 -3.97
N SER A 11 66.14 13.85 -4.94
CA SER A 11 66.21 13.47 -6.34
C SER A 11 67.27 14.27 -7.08
N THR A 12 68.11 13.60 -7.86
CA THR A 12 69.05 14.26 -8.77
C THR A 12 68.41 14.65 -10.11
N ALA A 13 67.19 14.17 -10.38
CA ALA A 13 66.47 14.43 -11.63
C ALA A 13 65.47 15.59 -11.51
N LEU A 14 64.90 15.82 -10.33
CA LEU A 14 63.89 16.85 -10.10
C LEU A 14 64.54 18.06 -9.41
N LEU A 15 64.55 19.21 -10.10
CA LEU A 15 65.12 20.49 -9.61
C LEU A 15 66.59 20.37 -9.15
N PRO A 16 67.53 20.00 -10.04
CA PRO A 16 68.93 19.86 -9.69
C PRO A 16 69.50 21.18 -9.15
N ASN A 17 70.25 21.11 -8.05
CA ASN A 17 70.87 22.23 -7.34
C ASN A 17 69.88 23.21 -6.66
N VAL A 18 68.63 22.82 -6.46
CA VAL A 18 67.65 23.61 -5.72
C VAL A 18 67.11 22.77 -4.56
N THR A 19 67.19 23.32 -3.34
CA THR A 19 66.56 22.70 -2.17
C THR A 19 65.26 23.44 -1.86
N LEU A 20 64.14 22.73 -1.87
CA LEU A 20 62.84 23.27 -1.51
C LEU A 20 62.64 23.23 0.01
N GLY A 21 62.16 24.35 0.56
CA GLY A 21 61.58 24.42 1.90
C GLY A 21 60.06 24.38 1.84
N TYR A 22 59.42 24.25 3.00
CA TYR A 22 57.97 24.36 3.11
C TYR A 22 57.57 24.92 4.48
N GLU A 23 56.43 25.61 4.52
CA GLU A 23 55.74 26.01 5.74
C GLU A 23 54.30 25.51 5.66
N LEU A 24 53.76 25.01 6.78
CA LEU A 24 52.41 24.48 6.85
C LEU A 24 51.57 25.39 7.73
N TYR A 25 50.43 25.80 7.19
CA TYR A 25 49.46 26.63 7.88
C TYR A 25 48.13 25.89 7.99
N ASP A 26 47.50 25.99 9.15
CA ASP A 26 46.11 25.57 9.32
C ASP A 26 45.19 26.64 8.75
N VAL A 27 44.27 26.24 7.87
CA VAL A 27 43.33 27.11 7.17
C VAL A 27 41.87 26.67 7.39
N CYS A 28 41.59 25.94 8.48
CA CYS A 28 40.24 25.46 8.81
C CYS A 28 39.23 26.57 9.13
N SER A 29 39.66 27.81 9.35
CA SER A 29 38.79 28.97 9.56
C SER A 29 39.20 30.16 8.68
N GLU A 30 38.26 31.07 8.42
CA GLU A 30 38.55 32.31 7.68
C GLU A 30 39.67 33.13 8.34
N SER A 31 39.66 33.24 9.67
CA SER A 31 40.68 33.98 10.40
C SER A 31 42.06 33.32 10.31
N ALA A 32 42.12 31.99 10.35
CA ALA A 32 43.37 31.24 10.21
C ALA A 32 43.91 31.32 8.77
N SER A 33 43.02 31.26 7.77
CA SER A 33 43.36 31.45 6.37
C SER A 33 43.94 32.85 6.12
N VAL A 34 43.27 33.91 6.59
CA VAL A 34 43.77 35.29 6.49
C VAL A 34 45.10 35.44 7.22
N TYR A 35 45.24 34.87 8.42
CA TYR A 35 46.50 34.90 9.17
C TYR A 35 47.64 34.24 8.39
N ALA A 36 47.40 33.08 7.79
CA ALA A 36 48.38 32.38 6.95
C ALA A 36 48.83 33.24 5.76
N MET A 37 47.88 33.89 5.07
CA MET A 37 48.21 34.79 3.95
C MET A 37 49.02 35.99 4.41
N LEU A 38 48.62 36.65 5.50
CA LEU A 38 49.39 37.78 6.07
C LEU A 38 50.80 37.36 6.50
N ARG A 39 50.95 36.13 7.00
CA ARG A 39 52.26 35.59 7.37
C ARG A 39 53.15 35.35 6.15
N ILE A 40 52.61 34.80 5.07
CA ILE A 40 53.33 34.62 3.79
C ILE A 40 53.78 35.98 3.22
N LEU A 41 52.95 37.02 3.37
CA LEU A 41 53.22 38.37 2.88
C LEU A 41 54.14 39.20 3.79
N SER A 42 54.34 38.78 5.04
CA SER A 42 55.20 39.50 5.98
C SER A 42 56.67 39.37 5.62
N VAL A 43 57.45 40.44 5.84
CA VAL A 43 58.90 40.43 5.60
C VAL A 43 59.56 39.43 6.57
N PRO A 44 60.47 38.55 6.10
CA PRO A 44 61.12 37.55 6.95
C PRO A 44 61.72 38.16 8.22
N GLY A 45 61.35 37.60 9.38
CA GLY A 45 61.82 38.09 10.69
C GLY A 45 61.09 39.31 11.24
N THR A 46 60.02 39.78 10.58
CA THR A 46 59.24 40.94 11.03
C THR A 46 57.74 40.60 11.17
N HIS A 47 56.95 41.58 11.60
CA HIS A 47 55.48 41.51 11.69
C HIS A 47 54.77 42.57 10.83
N HIS A 48 55.48 43.20 9.87
CA HIS A 48 54.87 44.18 8.97
C HIS A 48 54.85 43.67 7.53
N ILE A 49 53.89 44.17 6.77
CA ILE A 49 53.72 43.92 5.35
C ILE A 49 54.10 45.20 4.63
N GLU A 50 55.08 45.13 3.74
CA GLU A 50 55.52 46.27 2.94
C GLU A 50 55.02 46.11 1.51
N ILE A 51 54.17 47.03 1.05
CA ILE A 51 53.73 47.08 -0.35
C ILE A 51 54.71 47.99 -1.08
N GLN A 52 55.70 47.38 -1.73
CA GLN A 52 56.71 48.12 -2.48
C GLN A 52 56.10 48.62 -3.80
N GLY A 53 56.15 49.93 -4.04
CA GLY A 53 55.58 50.54 -5.26
C GLY A 53 56.29 50.13 -6.56
N ASP A 54 57.51 49.58 -6.46
CA ASP A 54 58.29 49.03 -7.55
C ASP A 54 58.36 47.51 -7.40
N THR A 55 57.51 46.79 -8.14
CA THR A 55 57.40 45.33 -8.07
C THR A 55 58.61 44.60 -8.66
N SER A 56 59.52 45.31 -9.34
CA SER A 56 60.73 44.71 -9.93
C SER A 56 61.74 44.24 -8.88
N ARG A 57 61.66 44.75 -7.65
CA ARG A 57 62.54 44.41 -6.52
C ARG A 57 61.88 43.55 -5.45
N TYR A 58 60.61 43.17 -5.65
CA TYR A 58 59.88 42.37 -4.69
C TYR A 58 60.31 40.90 -4.74
N SER A 59 60.71 40.34 -3.59
CA SER A 59 61.04 38.92 -3.44
C SER A 59 60.07 38.28 -2.44
N PRO A 60 59.13 37.42 -2.87
CA PRO A 60 58.17 36.81 -1.96
C PRO A 60 58.85 35.79 -1.04
N THR A 61 58.30 35.63 0.17
CA THR A 61 58.76 34.61 1.14
C THR A 61 58.45 33.20 0.65
N ALA A 62 57.39 33.02 -0.14
CA ALA A 62 57.00 31.75 -0.75
C ALA A 62 56.95 31.87 -2.27
N VAL A 63 57.50 30.88 -2.98
CA VAL A 63 57.51 30.83 -4.45
C VAL A 63 56.15 30.41 -5.01
N ALA A 64 55.41 29.60 -4.26
CA ALA A 64 54.08 29.14 -4.63
C ALA A 64 53.30 28.64 -3.40
N VAL A 65 51.97 28.61 -3.52
CA VAL A 65 51.07 28.11 -2.47
C VAL A 65 50.23 26.93 -2.99
N ILE A 66 50.05 25.91 -2.16
CA ILE A 66 49.19 24.76 -2.42
C ILE A 66 48.00 24.81 -1.46
N GLY A 67 46.78 24.70 -1.99
CA GLY A 67 45.53 24.94 -1.25
C GLY A 67 45.09 26.41 -1.37
N PRO A 68 44.10 26.88 -0.57
CA PRO A 68 43.25 26.15 0.38
C PRO A 68 42.35 25.11 -0.30
N SER A 69 41.73 24.23 0.49
CA SER A 69 40.85 23.16 -0.01
C SER A 69 39.43 23.63 -0.38
N SER A 70 39.03 24.85 0.00
CA SER A 70 37.71 25.41 -0.31
C SER A 70 37.81 26.54 -1.34
N THR A 71 36.79 26.62 -2.21
CA THR A 71 36.72 27.66 -3.25
C THR A 71 36.71 29.08 -2.67
N ASN A 72 36.03 29.30 -1.55
CA ASN A 72 35.95 30.62 -0.89
C ASN A 72 37.31 31.06 -0.37
N HIS A 73 37.99 30.19 0.39
CA HIS A 73 39.32 30.51 0.92
C HIS A 73 40.35 30.63 -0.21
N ALA A 74 40.25 29.82 -1.28
CA ALA A 74 41.13 29.92 -2.44
C ALA A 74 40.95 31.25 -3.18
N THR A 75 39.72 31.73 -3.32
CA THR A 75 39.44 33.04 -3.93
C THR A 75 39.98 34.19 -3.05
N ALA A 76 39.81 34.09 -1.73
CA ALA A 76 40.37 35.06 -0.79
C ALA A 76 41.91 35.06 -0.83
N ALA A 77 42.54 33.88 -0.79
CA ALA A 77 43.98 33.72 -0.91
C ALA A 77 44.49 34.28 -2.25
N ALA A 78 43.84 33.96 -3.36
CA ALA A 78 44.19 34.46 -4.68
C ALA A 78 44.15 35.99 -4.74
N SER A 79 43.09 36.60 -4.20
CA SER A 79 42.96 38.06 -4.20
C SER A 79 43.99 38.76 -3.31
N MET A 80 44.39 38.15 -2.19
CA MET A 80 45.43 38.68 -1.30
C MET A 80 46.85 38.49 -1.86
N LEU A 81 47.14 37.35 -2.47
CA LEU A 81 48.48 36.96 -2.93
C LEU A 81 48.81 37.45 -4.35
N SER A 82 47.81 37.62 -5.21
CA SER A 82 48.00 38.02 -6.61
C SER A 82 48.79 39.33 -6.80
N PRO A 83 48.57 40.41 -6.00
CA PRO A 83 49.37 41.64 -6.11
C PRO A 83 50.87 41.44 -5.83
N PHE A 84 51.21 40.38 -5.10
CA PHE A 84 52.57 40.03 -4.69
C PHE A 84 53.18 38.92 -5.55
N LEU A 85 52.54 38.57 -6.67
CA LEU A 85 53.04 37.57 -7.64
C LEU A 85 53.28 36.18 -7.02
N VAL A 86 52.53 35.80 -5.98
CA VAL A 86 52.60 34.45 -5.38
C VAL A 86 51.49 33.58 -5.99
N PRO A 87 51.81 32.63 -6.88
CA PRO A 87 50.83 31.80 -7.56
C PRO A 87 50.28 30.67 -6.68
N LEU A 88 49.01 30.33 -6.90
CA LEU A 88 48.36 29.12 -6.37
C LEU A 88 48.53 27.98 -7.39
N LEU A 89 49.03 26.82 -6.94
CA LEU A 89 49.31 25.67 -7.84
C LEU A 89 48.09 24.78 -8.13
N LEU A 90 46.89 25.21 -7.76
CA LEU A 90 45.67 24.39 -7.86
C LEU A 90 45.43 23.86 -9.29
N GLU A 91 45.58 24.72 -10.31
CA GLU A 91 45.41 24.31 -11.71
C GLU A 91 46.43 23.26 -12.18
N GLN A 92 47.63 23.27 -11.62
CA GLN A 92 48.68 22.32 -11.97
C GLN A 92 48.52 20.99 -11.23
N ILE A 93 47.99 21.02 -10.00
CA ILE A 93 47.61 19.81 -9.27
C ILE A 93 46.48 19.08 -9.99
N HIS A 94 45.52 19.81 -10.58
CA HIS A 94 44.41 19.21 -11.34
C HIS A 94 44.87 18.38 -12.56
N LYS A 95 46.03 18.72 -13.15
CA LYS A 95 46.57 18.09 -14.36
C LYS A 95 47.51 16.92 -14.10
N VAL A 96 47.76 16.55 -12.83
CA VAL A 96 48.72 15.49 -12.52
C VAL A 96 48.19 14.12 -12.93
N ASN A 97 49.10 13.29 -13.41
CA ASN A 97 48.85 11.89 -13.71
C ASN A 97 50.12 11.10 -13.43
N PHE A 98 50.16 10.41 -12.29
CA PHE A 98 51.31 9.62 -11.87
C PHE A 98 50.88 8.38 -11.09
N LEU A 99 51.78 7.40 -11.01
CA LEU A 99 51.58 6.17 -10.25
C LEU A 99 52.15 6.34 -8.84
N LEU A 100 51.36 5.99 -7.82
CA LEU A 100 51.77 5.95 -6.42
C LEU A 100 51.38 4.60 -5.84
N HIS A 101 52.39 3.78 -5.47
CA HIS A 101 52.17 2.45 -4.86
C HIS A 101 51.12 1.61 -5.60
N GLU A 102 51.25 1.53 -6.93
CA GLU A 102 50.37 0.79 -7.86
C GLU A 102 49.03 1.45 -8.22
N ASP A 103 48.66 2.55 -7.56
CA ASP A 103 47.46 3.33 -7.90
C ASP A 103 47.80 4.53 -8.80
N VAL A 104 46.96 4.78 -9.80
CA VAL A 104 47.08 5.96 -10.67
C VAL A 104 46.38 7.14 -10.02
N VAL A 105 47.16 8.12 -9.56
CA VAL A 105 46.64 9.36 -8.98
C VAL A 105 46.31 10.32 -10.12
N THR A 106 45.02 10.50 -10.36
CA THR A 106 44.45 11.41 -11.37
C THR A 106 43.19 12.05 -10.83
N PHE A 107 42.84 13.21 -11.37
CA PHE A 107 41.63 13.94 -11.01
C PHE A 107 40.67 14.01 -12.20
N ASN A 108 39.37 13.98 -11.93
CA ASN A 108 38.32 14.22 -12.93
C ASN A 108 38.12 15.73 -13.17
N ASP A 109 37.21 16.11 -14.07
CA ASP A 109 36.91 17.52 -14.37
C ASP A 109 36.47 18.35 -13.14
N ASN A 110 35.94 17.70 -12.10
CA ASN A 110 35.52 18.33 -10.85
C ASN A 110 36.65 18.44 -9.82
N GLY A 111 37.82 17.85 -10.09
CA GLY A 111 38.94 17.78 -9.14
C GLY A 111 38.82 16.66 -8.11
N ASP A 112 37.89 15.72 -8.29
CA ASP A 112 37.80 14.53 -7.45
C ASP A 112 38.82 13.48 -7.90
N PRO A 113 39.53 12.83 -6.97
CA PRO A 113 40.46 11.77 -7.32
C PRO A 113 39.70 10.54 -7.86
N LEU A 114 40.22 9.92 -8.91
CA LEU A 114 39.73 8.64 -9.43
C LEU A 114 40.21 7.49 -8.53
N SER A 115 39.67 7.42 -7.31
CA SER A 115 40.07 6.44 -6.31
C SER A 115 39.15 5.20 -6.32
N SER A 116 39.75 4.02 -6.13
CA SER A 116 39.02 2.82 -5.71
C SER A 116 38.99 2.71 -4.19
N TYR A 117 37.95 2.08 -3.66
CA TYR A 117 37.87 1.75 -2.25
C TYR A 117 37.99 0.25 -2.05
N ASP A 118 38.81 -0.14 -1.09
CA ASP A 118 38.80 -1.50 -0.56
C ASP A 118 37.60 -1.70 0.36
N ILE A 119 36.91 -2.81 0.17
CA ILE A 119 35.82 -3.24 1.04
C ILE A 119 36.39 -4.27 2.00
N ILE A 120 36.31 -3.97 3.28
CA ILE A 120 36.85 -4.83 4.35
C ILE A 120 35.73 -5.49 5.14
N ALA A 121 35.96 -6.74 5.55
CA ALA A 121 35.17 -7.41 6.59
C ALA A 121 36.00 -7.57 7.84
N TRP A 122 35.36 -7.30 8.99
CA TRP A 122 35.95 -7.54 10.29
C TRP A 122 35.85 -9.02 10.63
N ASP A 123 36.95 -9.59 11.09
CA ASP A 123 37.03 -10.93 11.65
C ASP A 123 37.48 -10.83 13.11
N TRP A 124 36.52 -11.09 14.00
CA TRP A 124 36.69 -11.11 15.45
C TRP A 124 36.60 -12.53 16.02
N SER A 125 36.77 -13.58 15.20
CA SER A 125 36.73 -14.98 15.65
C SER A 125 37.88 -15.33 16.62
N GLY A 126 38.98 -14.57 16.57
CA GLY A 126 40.16 -14.75 17.42
C GLY A 126 40.28 -13.76 18.59
N PRO A 127 41.32 -13.89 19.43
CA PRO A 127 41.59 -12.99 20.55
C PRO A 127 42.03 -11.57 20.12
N LYS A 128 42.39 -11.40 18.83
CA LYS A 128 42.74 -10.13 18.22
C LYS A 128 41.84 -9.89 17.03
N TRP A 129 41.38 -8.65 16.90
CA TRP A 129 40.45 -8.25 15.85
C TRP A 129 41.27 -7.99 14.60
N THR A 130 40.92 -8.67 13.52
CA THR A 130 41.58 -8.52 12.22
C THR A 130 40.58 -8.05 11.19
N PHE A 131 41.07 -7.48 10.09
CA PHE A 131 40.25 -7.12 8.96
C PHE A 131 40.87 -7.70 7.70
N GLN A 132 40.02 -8.14 6.79
CA GLN A 132 40.42 -8.69 5.50
C GLN A 132 39.72 -7.94 4.38
N VAL A 133 40.45 -7.67 3.30
CA VAL A 133 39.88 -7.10 2.09
C VAL A 133 39.06 -8.18 1.37
N ILE A 134 37.75 -7.95 1.28
CA ILE A 134 36.77 -8.87 0.70
C ILE A 134 36.32 -8.45 -0.71
N GLY A 135 36.66 -7.24 -1.13
CA GLY A 135 36.20 -6.69 -2.39
C GLY A 135 36.77 -5.31 -2.66
N SER A 136 36.38 -4.73 -3.79
CA SER A 136 36.72 -3.35 -4.15
C SER A 136 35.54 -2.67 -4.84
N SER A 137 35.45 -1.35 -4.68
CA SER A 137 34.52 -0.51 -5.44
C SER A 137 35.28 0.50 -6.28
N ARG A 138 34.82 0.69 -7.51
CA ARG A 138 35.28 1.74 -8.43
C ARG A 138 34.10 2.63 -8.77
N TRP A 139 34.32 3.93 -8.82
CA TRP A 139 33.27 4.90 -9.13
C TRP A 139 33.09 5.14 -10.64
N SER A 140 34.13 4.93 -11.46
CA SER A 140 34.06 5.17 -12.91
C SER A 140 34.78 4.08 -13.72
N PRO A 141 34.05 3.19 -14.42
CA PRO A 141 32.61 2.95 -14.29
C PRO A 141 32.25 2.41 -12.89
N VAL A 142 31.02 2.69 -12.42
CA VAL A 142 30.55 2.19 -11.12
C VAL A 142 30.57 0.66 -11.14
N ARG A 143 31.51 0.07 -10.40
CA ARG A 143 31.68 -1.37 -10.30
C ARG A 143 31.91 -1.75 -8.85
N LEU A 144 31.09 -2.67 -8.37
CA LEU A 144 31.18 -3.24 -7.04
C LEU A 144 31.52 -4.71 -7.17
N ASP A 145 32.69 -5.11 -6.67
CA ASP A 145 33.09 -6.51 -6.61
C ASP A 145 33.23 -6.92 -5.15
N ILE A 146 32.46 -7.92 -4.72
CA ILE A 146 32.46 -8.42 -3.35
C ILE A 146 32.51 -9.93 -3.40
N ASN A 147 33.56 -10.50 -2.83
CA ASN A 147 33.66 -11.92 -2.64
C ASN A 147 32.87 -12.37 -1.40
N LYS A 148 31.63 -12.79 -1.64
CA LYS A 148 30.70 -13.23 -0.59
C LYS A 148 31.22 -14.41 0.24
N THR A 149 32.10 -15.26 -0.31
CA THR A 149 32.62 -16.43 0.42
C THR A 149 33.62 -16.05 1.52
N LYS A 150 34.20 -14.85 1.44
CA LYS A 150 35.10 -14.33 2.48
C LYS A 150 34.32 -13.71 3.65
N ILE A 151 33.02 -13.48 3.50
CA ILE A 151 32.21 -12.87 4.56
C ILE A 151 31.76 -13.94 5.54
N GLN A 152 32.12 -13.75 6.81
CA GLN A 152 31.59 -14.56 7.91
C GLN A 152 30.38 -13.86 8.53
N TRP A 153 29.21 -14.44 8.31
CA TRP A 153 27.96 -14.04 8.92
C TRP A 153 27.76 -14.78 10.24
N HIS A 154 27.31 -14.03 11.26
CA HIS A 154 27.10 -14.55 12.61
C HIS A 154 25.68 -15.11 12.80
N GLY A 155 24.93 -15.28 11.71
CA GLY A 155 23.60 -15.89 11.71
C GLY A 155 23.66 -17.43 11.78
N LYS A 156 22.48 -18.06 11.80
CA LYS A 156 22.37 -19.52 11.64
C LYS A 156 22.94 -19.92 10.28
N ASP A 157 23.81 -20.93 10.28
CA ASP A 157 24.44 -21.52 9.08
C ASP A 157 25.25 -20.54 8.20
N ASN A 158 25.83 -19.48 8.79
CA ASN A 158 26.62 -18.49 8.04
C ASN A 158 25.84 -17.83 6.88
N GLN A 159 24.52 -17.72 7.00
CA GLN A 159 23.66 -17.13 5.98
C GLN A 159 23.62 -15.60 6.10
N VAL A 160 23.48 -14.93 4.94
CA VAL A 160 23.29 -13.49 4.87
C VAL A 160 22.04 -13.10 5.66
N PRO A 161 22.14 -12.21 6.66
CA PRO A 161 20.99 -11.80 7.46
C PRO A 161 20.00 -11.00 6.61
N THR A 162 18.72 -11.31 6.78
CA THR A 162 17.64 -10.56 6.13
C THR A 162 17.33 -9.31 6.96
N SER A 163 17.64 -8.13 6.41
CA SER A 163 17.34 -6.84 7.04
C SER A 163 16.11 -6.18 6.41
N VAL A 164 14.95 -6.82 6.54
CA VAL A 164 13.66 -6.28 6.08
C VAL A 164 12.79 -5.91 7.28
N CYS A 165 12.03 -4.82 7.17
CA CYS A 165 11.11 -4.39 8.23
C CYS A 165 9.91 -5.33 8.35
N SER A 166 9.27 -5.59 7.21
CA SER A 166 8.12 -6.49 7.08
C SER A 166 8.43 -7.58 6.07
N SER A 167 7.99 -8.80 6.36
CA SER A 167 8.09 -9.93 5.42
C SER A 167 7.07 -9.80 4.28
N ASN A 168 7.31 -10.52 3.18
CA ASN A 168 6.37 -10.56 2.08
C ASN A 168 5.01 -11.14 2.51
N CYS A 169 3.93 -10.50 2.07
CA CYS A 169 2.57 -10.96 2.37
C CYS A 169 2.20 -12.24 1.63
N LEU A 170 1.36 -13.04 2.27
CA LEU A 170 0.71 -14.19 1.64
C LEU A 170 -0.26 -13.71 0.56
N GLU A 171 -0.60 -14.62 -0.34
CA GLU A 171 -1.55 -14.36 -1.42
C GLU A 171 -2.91 -13.86 -0.86
N GLY A 172 -3.52 -12.88 -1.55
CA GLY A 172 -4.79 -12.28 -1.14
C GLY A 172 -4.72 -11.31 0.05
N HIS A 173 -3.52 -10.87 0.45
CA HIS A 173 -3.31 -9.85 1.49
C HIS A 173 -2.69 -8.59 0.90
N ALA A 174 -3.30 -7.43 1.18
CA ALA A 174 -2.76 -6.13 0.82
C ALA A 174 -1.70 -5.67 1.82
N GLN A 175 -0.68 -4.98 1.32
CA GLN A 175 0.37 -4.35 2.11
C GLN A 175 -0.07 -2.96 2.56
N VAL A 176 -0.45 -2.83 3.82
CA VAL A 176 -0.83 -1.54 4.41
C VAL A 176 0.38 -0.96 5.11
N ILE A 177 0.88 0.18 4.64
CA ILE A 177 2.08 0.83 5.23
C ILE A 177 1.78 1.23 6.67
N VAL A 178 2.66 0.86 7.60
CA VAL A 178 2.56 1.16 9.02
C VAL A 178 3.77 1.99 9.46
N GLY A 179 3.50 3.09 10.17
CA GLY A 179 4.54 3.98 10.68
C GLY A 179 5.07 4.95 9.63
N VAL A 180 6.34 5.34 9.77
CA VAL A 180 6.97 6.42 8.98
C VAL A 180 7.67 5.89 7.72
N HIS A 181 8.16 4.65 7.74
CA HIS A 181 8.96 4.10 6.66
C HIS A 181 8.11 3.32 5.66
N HIS A 182 8.26 3.61 4.36
CA HIS A 182 7.48 2.97 3.29
C HIS A 182 7.74 1.46 3.16
N CYS A 183 8.86 0.95 3.67
CA CYS A 183 9.19 -0.47 3.66
C CYS A 183 8.57 -1.27 4.83
N CYS A 184 7.95 -0.58 5.79
CA CYS A 184 7.26 -1.20 6.92
C CYS A 184 5.76 -1.25 6.62
N PHE A 185 5.21 -2.45 6.53
CA PHE A 185 3.80 -2.67 6.23
C PHE A 185 3.24 -3.87 6.99
N GLU A 186 1.93 -3.88 7.17
CA GLU A 186 1.18 -5.00 7.73
C GLU A 186 0.36 -5.67 6.63
N CYS A 187 0.29 -7.00 6.68
CA CYS A 187 -0.44 -7.80 5.70
C CYS A 187 -1.91 -7.94 6.10
N VAL A 188 -2.78 -7.15 5.49
CA VAL A 188 -4.22 -7.16 5.79
C VAL A 188 -4.94 -7.99 4.73
N PRO A 189 -5.75 -9.00 5.11
CA PRO A 189 -6.48 -9.83 4.15
C PRO A 189 -7.51 -8.97 3.39
N CYS A 190 -7.62 -9.15 2.07
CA CYS A 190 -8.71 -8.54 1.33
C CYS A 190 -10.06 -9.08 1.80
N GLU A 191 -11.00 -8.18 2.06
CA GLU A 191 -12.34 -8.50 2.52
C GLU A 191 -13.19 -9.14 1.42
N ALA A 192 -14.26 -9.82 1.81
CA ALA A 192 -15.18 -10.46 0.88
C ALA A 192 -15.76 -9.44 -0.13
N GLY A 193 -15.85 -9.83 -1.40
CA GLY A 193 -16.21 -8.95 -2.51
C GLY A 193 -15.06 -8.13 -3.10
N THR A 194 -13.84 -8.26 -2.55
CA THR A 194 -12.64 -7.60 -3.05
C THR A 194 -11.51 -8.60 -3.37
N PHE A 195 -10.60 -8.21 -4.25
CA PHE A 195 -9.47 -9.03 -4.67
C PHE A 195 -8.18 -8.21 -4.75
N LEU A 196 -7.02 -8.87 -4.65
CA LEU A 196 -5.72 -8.22 -4.84
C LEU A 196 -5.16 -8.53 -6.23
N ASN A 197 -5.03 -7.48 -7.05
CA ASN A 197 -4.36 -7.59 -8.34
C ASN A 197 -2.83 -7.47 -8.14
N LYS A 198 -2.02 -8.39 -8.70
CA LYS A 198 -0.56 -8.40 -8.54
C LYS A 198 0.14 -7.10 -8.99
N SER A 199 -0.53 -6.26 -9.77
CA SER A 199 -0.01 -4.95 -10.20
C SER A 199 0.03 -3.90 -9.10
N ASP A 200 -0.86 -3.97 -8.09
CA ASP A 200 -0.91 -3.04 -6.96
C ASP A 200 -1.04 -3.81 -5.65
N PRO A 201 0.09 -4.05 -4.94
CA PRO A 201 0.09 -4.84 -3.71
C PRO A 201 -0.49 -4.08 -2.50
N HIS A 202 -0.77 -2.77 -2.61
CA HIS A 202 -1.18 -1.95 -1.48
C HIS A 202 -2.70 -1.85 -1.29
N ARG A 203 -3.49 -2.13 -2.34
CA ARG A 203 -4.93 -1.87 -2.32
C ARG A 203 -5.75 -2.99 -2.93
N CYS A 204 -6.70 -3.51 -2.16
CA CYS A 204 -7.73 -4.43 -2.65
C CYS A 204 -8.72 -3.70 -3.57
N GLN A 205 -9.06 -4.33 -4.69
CA GLN A 205 -9.97 -3.82 -5.70
C GLN A 205 -11.34 -4.49 -5.56
N PRO A 206 -12.47 -3.78 -5.72
CA PRO A 206 -13.78 -4.40 -5.69
C PRO A 206 -14.02 -5.24 -6.96
N CYS A 207 -14.76 -6.34 -6.81
CA CYS A 207 -15.20 -7.15 -7.95
C CYS A 207 -16.26 -6.43 -8.81
N GLY A 208 -16.44 -6.92 -10.05
CA GLY A 208 -17.51 -6.46 -10.93
C GLY A 208 -18.91 -6.73 -10.36
N LYS A 209 -19.95 -6.11 -10.93
CA LYS A 209 -21.34 -6.23 -10.44
C LYS A 209 -21.86 -7.67 -10.41
N GLU A 210 -21.50 -8.47 -11.41
CA GLU A 210 -21.90 -9.88 -11.55
C GLU A 210 -20.86 -10.86 -10.97
N GLU A 211 -19.86 -10.34 -10.27
CA GLU A 211 -18.76 -11.12 -9.73
C GLU A 211 -18.70 -10.99 -8.21
N TRP A 212 -18.03 -11.94 -7.57
CA TRP A 212 -17.80 -11.96 -6.14
C TRP A 212 -16.53 -12.75 -5.81
N ALA A 213 -15.85 -12.35 -4.74
CA ALA A 213 -14.63 -13.02 -4.28
C ALA A 213 -14.72 -13.32 -2.78
N PRO A 214 -14.33 -14.52 -2.32
CA PRO A 214 -14.21 -14.80 -0.89
C PRO A 214 -13.07 -13.99 -0.25
N LYS A 215 -13.05 -13.94 1.09
CA LYS A 215 -11.95 -13.31 1.84
C LYS A 215 -10.60 -13.94 1.44
N ARG A 216 -9.55 -13.13 1.30
CA ARG A 216 -8.21 -13.54 0.81
C ARG A 216 -8.14 -14.00 -0.64
N SER A 217 -8.92 -13.41 -1.53
CA SER A 217 -8.90 -13.76 -2.96
C SER A 217 -7.94 -12.92 -3.79
N GLN A 218 -7.36 -13.54 -4.83
CA GLN A 218 -6.59 -12.86 -5.87
C GLN A 218 -7.42 -12.53 -7.11
N THR A 219 -8.57 -13.18 -7.28
CA THR A 219 -9.43 -13.04 -8.46
C THR A 219 -10.88 -13.03 -8.04
N CYS A 220 -11.72 -12.44 -8.89
CA CYS A 220 -13.17 -12.51 -8.75
C CYS A 220 -13.72 -13.74 -9.48
N PHE A 221 -14.83 -14.27 -8.97
CA PHE A 221 -15.56 -15.40 -9.54
C PHE A 221 -16.95 -14.93 -9.96
N PRO A 222 -17.57 -15.51 -11.01
CA PRO A 222 -18.95 -15.19 -11.36
C PRO A 222 -19.89 -15.53 -10.19
N ARG A 223 -20.80 -14.61 -9.88
CA ARG A 223 -21.71 -14.74 -8.73
C ARG A 223 -22.74 -15.84 -9.02
N THR A 224 -22.80 -16.87 -8.17
CA THR A 224 -23.85 -17.88 -8.24
C THR A 224 -25.06 -17.43 -7.41
N VAL A 225 -26.24 -17.38 -8.02
CA VAL A 225 -27.50 -17.12 -7.30
C VAL A 225 -27.87 -18.35 -6.47
N VAL A 226 -28.10 -18.15 -5.18
CA VAL A 226 -28.66 -19.18 -4.30
C VAL A 226 -30.17 -19.08 -4.41
N PHE A 227 -30.81 -20.03 -5.10
CA PHE A 227 -32.26 -20.21 -5.11
C PHE A 227 -32.63 -21.38 -4.20
N LEU A 228 -33.85 -21.38 -3.66
CA LEU A 228 -34.40 -22.55 -2.96
C LEU A 228 -34.59 -23.66 -4.00
N ALA A 229 -33.63 -24.57 -4.10
CA ALA A 229 -33.67 -25.60 -5.13
C ALA A 229 -34.83 -26.57 -4.87
N TRP A 230 -35.44 -27.09 -5.94
CA TRP A 230 -36.50 -28.10 -5.86
C TRP A 230 -36.06 -29.37 -5.13
N HIS A 231 -34.76 -29.58 -4.97
CA HIS A 231 -34.19 -30.75 -4.29
C HIS A 231 -33.94 -30.53 -2.79
N GLU A 232 -34.12 -29.31 -2.28
CA GLU A 232 -34.01 -29.03 -0.85
C GLU A 232 -35.24 -29.60 -0.10
N PRO A 233 -35.06 -30.18 1.09
CA PRO A 233 -36.15 -30.81 1.84
C PRO A 233 -37.23 -29.80 2.23
N VAL A 234 -36.86 -28.53 2.42
CA VAL A 234 -37.79 -27.43 2.71
C VAL A 234 -38.78 -27.21 1.56
N SER A 235 -38.30 -27.25 0.31
CA SER A 235 -39.14 -27.08 -0.89
C SER A 235 -40.18 -28.20 -1.02
N TRP A 236 -39.79 -29.46 -0.74
CA TRP A 236 -40.69 -30.61 -0.77
C TRP A 236 -41.76 -30.56 0.33
N VAL A 237 -41.38 -30.19 1.55
CA VAL A 237 -42.32 -30.05 2.68
C VAL A 237 -43.37 -28.98 2.35
N LEU A 238 -42.93 -27.84 1.81
CA LEU A 238 -43.83 -26.76 1.39
C LEU A 238 -44.76 -27.20 0.25
N LEU A 239 -44.25 -27.91 -0.76
CA LEU A 239 -45.07 -28.40 -1.88
C LEU A 239 -46.12 -29.43 -1.42
N ALA A 240 -45.74 -30.37 -0.56
CA ALA A 240 -46.65 -31.38 -0.02
C ALA A 240 -47.76 -30.74 0.84
N ALA A 241 -47.43 -29.76 1.68
CA ALA A 241 -48.40 -29.04 2.48
C ALA A 241 -49.42 -28.29 1.59
N ASN A 242 -48.95 -27.53 0.60
CA ASN A 242 -49.80 -26.75 -0.30
C ASN A 242 -50.70 -27.63 -1.19
N THR A 243 -50.18 -28.76 -1.67
CA THR A 243 -50.98 -29.71 -2.47
C THR A 243 -52.06 -30.41 -1.63
N LEU A 244 -51.76 -30.82 -0.40
CA LEU A 244 -52.76 -31.39 0.51
C LEU A 244 -53.88 -30.38 0.82
N LEU A 245 -53.47 -29.14 1.12
CA LEU A 245 -54.39 -28.02 1.36
C LEU A 245 -55.31 -27.76 0.17
N LEU A 246 -54.78 -27.78 -1.06
CA LEU A 246 -55.58 -27.64 -2.29
C LEU A 246 -56.58 -28.79 -2.48
N LEU A 247 -56.19 -30.03 -2.21
CA LEU A 247 -57.07 -31.19 -2.32
C LEU A 247 -58.25 -31.12 -1.34
N VAL A 248 -58.02 -30.62 -0.12
CA VAL A 248 -59.10 -30.40 0.87
C VAL A 248 -60.09 -29.34 0.36
N VAL A 249 -59.61 -28.25 -0.26
CA VAL A 249 -60.47 -27.21 -0.85
C VAL A 249 -61.27 -27.75 -2.02
N VAL A 250 -60.66 -28.49 -2.95
CA VAL A 250 -61.37 -29.09 -4.08
C VAL A 250 -62.37 -30.14 -3.61
N GLY A 251 -62.02 -30.95 -2.62
CA GLY A 251 -62.91 -31.97 -2.04
C GLY A 251 -64.13 -31.35 -1.38
N THR A 252 -63.93 -30.31 -0.56
CA THR A 252 -65.05 -29.56 0.04
C THR A 252 -65.91 -28.88 -1.01
N ALA A 253 -65.32 -28.19 -1.99
CA ALA A 253 -66.05 -27.56 -3.10
C ALA A 253 -66.85 -28.59 -3.92
N GLY A 254 -66.29 -29.76 -4.20
CA GLY A 254 -66.98 -30.85 -4.90
C GLY A 254 -68.15 -31.43 -4.09
N LEU A 255 -67.99 -31.58 -2.78
CA LEU A 255 -69.04 -32.04 -1.88
C LEU A 255 -70.17 -31.00 -1.76
N PHE A 256 -69.82 -29.71 -1.71
CA PHE A 256 -70.77 -28.60 -1.81
C PHE A 256 -71.51 -28.60 -3.15
N ALA A 257 -70.80 -28.78 -4.27
CA ALA A 257 -71.38 -28.83 -5.62
C ALA A 257 -72.35 -30.02 -5.80
N TRP A 258 -72.04 -31.18 -5.20
CA TRP A 258 -72.91 -32.35 -5.24
C TRP A 258 -74.21 -32.16 -4.42
N HIS A 259 -74.15 -31.40 -3.32
CA HIS A 259 -75.28 -31.20 -2.41
C HIS A 259 -75.97 -29.82 -2.53
N LEU A 260 -75.82 -29.15 -3.68
CA LEU A 260 -76.40 -27.82 -3.99
C LEU A 260 -77.93 -27.75 -3.83
N GLU A 261 -78.63 -28.88 -3.99
CA GLU A 261 -80.10 -28.94 -3.95
C GLU A 261 -80.68 -29.26 -2.56
N THR A 262 -79.83 -29.36 -1.52
CA THR A 262 -80.31 -29.58 -0.15
C THR A 262 -80.76 -28.27 0.50
N PRO A 263 -81.96 -28.21 1.13
CA PRO A 263 -82.49 -26.97 1.72
C PRO A 263 -81.65 -26.42 2.89
N LEU A 264 -80.78 -27.25 3.49
CA LEU A 264 -79.82 -26.84 4.50
C LEU A 264 -78.67 -25.98 3.93
N VAL A 265 -78.22 -26.23 2.70
CA VAL A 265 -77.12 -25.47 2.08
C VAL A 265 -77.59 -24.11 1.56
N MET A 266 -78.84 -24.00 1.10
CA MET A 266 -79.41 -22.73 0.61
C MET A 266 -79.88 -21.77 1.72
N LEU A 267 -80.22 -22.27 2.92
CA LEU A 267 -80.64 -21.42 4.05
C LEU A 267 -79.44 -20.77 4.77
N ASP A 268 -78.28 -21.45 4.78
CA ASP A 268 -77.06 -21.01 5.47
C ASP A 268 -76.10 -20.16 4.61
N CYS A 269 -76.46 -19.82 3.36
CA CYS A 269 -75.70 -18.89 2.51
C CYS A 269 -75.54 -17.47 3.09
N THR A 270 -76.12 -17.20 4.26
CA THR A 270 -76.15 -15.90 4.92
C THR A 270 -75.26 -15.80 6.16
N GLU A 271 -74.74 -16.92 6.70
CA GLU A 271 -73.95 -16.92 7.93
C GLU A 271 -72.46 -17.08 7.64
N ALA A 272 -71.66 -16.09 8.05
CA ALA A 272 -70.18 -16.07 8.00
C ALA A 272 -69.50 -17.17 8.85
N LYS A 273 -70.26 -18.17 9.32
CA LYS A 273 -69.84 -19.30 10.16
C LYS A 273 -69.97 -20.66 9.46
N SER A 274 -70.36 -20.70 8.19
CA SER A 274 -70.39 -21.95 7.42
C SER A 274 -69.04 -22.66 7.46
N LEU A 275 -69.06 -23.97 7.64
CA LEU A 275 -67.86 -24.81 7.73
C LEU A 275 -66.95 -24.65 6.48
N GLY A 276 -67.54 -24.43 5.30
CA GLY A 276 -66.78 -24.13 4.07
C GLY A 276 -66.07 -22.78 4.12
N PHE A 277 -66.69 -21.75 4.72
CA PHE A 277 -66.09 -20.44 4.90
C PHE A 277 -64.90 -20.48 5.88
N VAL A 278 -65.06 -21.21 6.99
CA VAL A 278 -63.99 -21.42 7.98
C VAL A 278 -62.80 -22.17 7.38
N LEU A 279 -63.05 -23.23 6.59
CA LEU A 279 -61.98 -23.98 5.92
C LEU A 279 -61.26 -23.16 4.84
N ALA A 280 -61.98 -22.40 4.03
CA ALA A 280 -61.38 -21.49 3.05
C ALA A 280 -60.52 -20.40 3.71
N PHE A 281 -60.94 -19.91 4.88
CA PHE A 281 -60.18 -18.93 5.66
C PHE A 281 -58.89 -19.52 6.25
N ILE A 282 -58.97 -20.72 6.84
CA ILE A 282 -57.79 -21.43 7.35
C ILE A 282 -56.79 -21.67 6.22
N TYR A 283 -57.26 -22.07 5.03
CA TYR A 283 -56.44 -22.25 3.84
C TYR A 283 -55.70 -20.97 3.44
N ASN A 284 -56.42 -19.85 3.27
CA ASN A 284 -55.80 -18.57 2.89
C ASN A 284 -54.80 -18.06 3.93
N SER A 285 -55.10 -18.29 5.22
CA SER A 285 -54.21 -17.91 6.32
C SER A 285 -52.92 -18.74 6.32
N LEU A 286 -53.01 -20.06 6.14
CA LEU A 286 -51.84 -20.96 6.04
C LEU A 286 -50.99 -20.65 4.81
N LEU A 287 -51.63 -20.39 3.67
CA LEU A 287 -50.94 -19.99 2.44
C LEU A 287 -50.15 -18.69 2.66
N SER A 288 -50.78 -17.67 3.26
CA SER A 288 -50.15 -16.38 3.54
C SER A 288 -48.95 -16.51 4.49
N VAL A 289 -49.07 -17.34 5.55
CA VAL A 289 -47.97 -17.62 6.49
C VAL A 289 -46.83 -18.37 5.80
N SER A 290 -47.15 -19.36 4.95
CA SER A 290 -46.16 -20.10 4.17
C SER A 290 -45.40 -19.20 3.21
N THR A 291 -46.08 -18.31 2.48
CA THR A 291 -45.44 -17.36 1.56
C THR A 291 -44.61 -16.32 2.29
N PHE A 292 -45.04 -15.88 3.47
CA PHE A 292 -44.25 -14.98 4.33
C PHE A 292 -42.97 -15.67 4.83
N ALA A 293 -43.07 -16.93 5.27
CA ALA A 293 -41.91 -17.71 5.68
C ALA A 293 -40.92 -17.91 4.51
N CYS A 294 -41.41 -18.19 3.30
CA CYS A 294 -40.56 -18.30 2.10
C CYS A 294 -39.86 -16.99 1.75
N SER A 295 -40.59 -15.86 1.81
CA SER A 295 -40.02 -14.54 1.55
C SER A 295 -38.98 -14.13 2.61
N TYR A 296 -39.24 -14.45 3.88
CA TYR A 296 -38.30 -14.20 4.98
C TYR A 296 -37.03 -15.06 4.86
N LEU A 297 -37.13 -16.31 4.44
CA LEU A 297 -35.96 -17.15 4.13
C LEU A 297 -35.16 -16.59 2.94
N GLY A 298 -35.80 -15.87 2.02
CA GLY A 298 -35.17 -15.15 0.92
C GLY A 298 -34.57 -13.78 1.29
N LYS A 299 -34.59 -13.35 2.55
CA LYS A 299 -34.11 -12.01 2.96
C LYS A 299 -32.61 -11.79 2.74
N ASP A 300 -31.84 -12.87 2.69
CA ASP A 300 -30.38 -12.83 2.52
C ASP A 300 -29.96 -12.79 1.03
N LEU A 301 -30.92 -12.65 0.11
CA LEU A 301 -30.63 -12.42 -1.31
C LEU A 301 -30.05 -11.01 -1.53
N PRO A 302 -29.14 -10.84 -2.50
CA PRO A 302 -28.47 -9.57 -2.76
C PRO A 302 -29.45 -8.44 -3.11
N GLU A 303 -29.09 -7.20 -2.76
CA GLU A 303 -29.94 -5.98 -2.81
C GLU A 303 -30.66 -5.71 -4.16
N ASN A 304 -30.20 -6.30 -5.27
CA ASN A 304 -30.83 -6.18 -6.58
C ASN A 304 -32.09 -7.05 -6.76
N TYR A 305 -32.37 -7.99 -5.85
CA TYR A 305 -33.59 -8.82 -5.86
C TYR A 305 -34.74 -8.11 -5.14
N ASN A 306 -35.29 -7.07 -5.77
CA ASN A 306 -36.43 -6.30 -5.23
C ASN A 306 -37.76 -7.10 -5.18
N GLU A 307 -37.78 -8.33 -5.70
CA GLU A 307 -38.97 -9.19 -5.72
C GLU A 307 -39.44 -9.59 -4.31
N ALA A 308 -38.53 -9.86 -3.37
CA ALA A 308 -38.90 -10.22 -1.99
C ALA A 308 -39.58 -9.06 -1.23
N LYS A 309 -39.19 -7.81 -1.54
CA LYS A 309 -39.83 -6.59 -1.00
C LYS A 309 -41.25 -6.41 -1.56
N CYS A 310 -41.43 -6.71 -2.85
CA CYS A 310 -42.75 -6.66 -3.48
C CYS A 310 -43.68 -7.73 -2.88
N VAL A 311 -43.20 -8.98 -2.75
CA VAL A 311 -43.97 -10.09 -2.15
C VAL A 311 -44.35 -9.80 -0.68
N THR A 312 -43.43 -9.25 0.12
CA THR A 312 -43.76 -8.86 1.51
C THR A 312 -44.79 -7.73 1.58
N PHE A 313 -44.72 -6.74 0.68
CA PHE A 313 -45.70 -5.66 0.59
C PHE A 313 -47.10 -6.18 0.21
N SER A 314 -47.20 -7.07 -0.79
CA SER A 314 -48.47 -7.68 -1.20
C SER A 314 -49.07 -8.55 -0.09
N LEU A 315 -48.25 -9.27 0.68
CA LEU A 315 -48.70 -10.05 1.84
C LEU A 315 -49.23 -9.17 2.99
N LEU A 316 -48.58 -8.03 3.26
CA LEU A 316 -49.06 -7.07 4.25
C LEU A 316 -50.42 -6.47 3.87
N LEU A 317 -50.61 -6.09 2.60
CA LEU A 317 -51.90 -5.62 2.10
C LEU A 317 -52.99 -6.70 2.21
N ASN A 318 -52.64 -7.95 1.91
CA ASN A 318 -53.54 -9.09 2.10
C ASN A 318 -53.96 -9.23 3.58
N PHE A 319 -53.03 -9.23 4.53
CA PHE A 319 -53.36 -9.31 5.95
C PHE A 319 -54.25 -8.15 6.43
N VAL A 320 -53.96 -6.91 6.02
CA VAL A 320 -54.76 -5.73 6.37
C VAL A 320 -56.19 -5.83 5.82
N SER A 321 -56.34 -6.28 4.57
CA SER A 321 -57.65 -6.50 3.94
C SER A 321 -58.46 -7.56 4.70
N TRP A 322 -57.84 -8.68 5.08
CA TRP A 322 -58.50 -9.74 5.84
C TRP A 322 -58.90 -9.30 7.26
N ILE A 323 -58.06 -8.52 7.94
CA ILE A 323 -58.37 -7.96 9.27
C ILE A 323 -59.56 -6.99 9.17
N ALA A 324 -59.55 -6.10 8.17
CA ALA A 324 -60.64 -5.17 7.91
C ALA A 324 -61.95 -5.88 7.57
N PHE A 325 -61.87 -6.99 6.83
CA PHE A 325 -63.02 -7.83 6.57
C PHE A 325 -63.56 -8.46 7.87
N PHE A 326 -62.70 -9.04 8.72
CA PHE A 326 -63.14 -9.68 9.97
C PHE A 326 -63.78 -8.70 10.94
N THR A 327 -63.20 -7.50 11.09
CA THR A 327 -63.78 -6.44 11.94
C THR A 327 -65.14 -6.00 11.41
N THR A 328 -65.28 -5.87 10.08
CA THR A 328 -66.57 -5.51 9.47
C THR A 328 -67.60 -6.64 9.59
N ALA A 329 -67.20 -7.89 9.36
CA ALA A 329 -68.08 -9.06 9.49
C ALA A 329 -68.53 -9.33 10.94
N SER A 330 -67.66 -9.04 11.91
CA SER A 330 -67.97 -9.20 13.34
C SER A 330 -68.88 -8.09 13.88
N VAL A 331 -68.85 -6.91 13.26
CA VAL A 331 -69.63 -5.72 13.68
C VAL A 331 -70.92 -5.54 12.87
N TYR A 332 -70.97 -6.03 11.63
CA TYR A 332 -72.05 -5.75 10.68
C TYR A 332 -72.71 -7.04 10.17
N GLN A 333 -73.92 -7.36 10.64
CA GLN A 333 -74.77 -8.43 10.08
C GLN A 333 -75.77 -7.86 9.05
N GLY A 334 -75.26 -7.13 8.05
CA GLY A 334 -76.07 -6.44 7.05
C GLY A 334 -75.99 -7.05 5.65
N LYS A 335 -76.98 -6.75 4.81
CA LYS A 335 -77.12 -7.20 3.40
C LYS A 335 -75.93 -6.84 2.48
N TYR A 336 -75.05 -5.94 2.92
CA TYR A 336 -73.88 -5.45 2.17
C TYR A 336 -72.57 -6.21 2.48
N LEU A 337 -72.57 -7.20 3.38
CA LEU A 337 -71.40 -8.04 3.69
C LEU A 337 -70.80 -8.75 2.45
N PRO A 338 -71.60 -9.25 1.47
CA PRO A 338 -71.09 -9.79 0.21
C PRO A 338 -70.38 -8.76 -0.69
N ALA A 339 -70.74 -7.48 -0.59
CA ALA A 339 -70.08 -6.42 -1.35
C ALA A 339 -68.73 -6.04 -0.71
N VAL A 340 -68.66 -6.03 0.63
CA VAL A 340 -67.42 -5.78 1.37
C VAL A 340 -66.41 -6.92 1.18
N THR A 341 -66.87 -8.18 1.14
CA THR A 341 -66.01 -9.34 0.80
C THR A 341 -65.44 -9.23 -0.61
N MET A 342 -66.25 -8.86 -1.61
CA MET A 342 -65.74 -8.66 -2.97
C MET A 342 -64.71 -7.52 -3.04
N LEU A 343 -64.95 -6.39 -2.36
CA LEU A 343 -63.98 -5.29 -2.29
C LEU A 343 -62.66 -5.69 -1.60
N ALA A 344 -62.75 -6.45 -0.51
CA ALA A 344 -61.57 -6.99 0.17
C ALA A 344 -60.76 -7.94 -0.72
N ALA A 345 -61.43 -8.87 -1.41
CA ALA A 345 -60.79 -9.80 -2.34
C ALA A 345 -60.17 -9.09 -3.57
N LEU A 346 -60.84 -8.06 -4.11
CA LEU A 346 -60.33 -7.25 -5.23
C LEU A 346 -59.11 -6.41 -4.83
N SER A 347 -59.08 -5.89 -3.60
CA SER A 347 -57.92 -5.15 -3.10
C SER A 347 -56.66 -6.03 -2.99
N CYS A 348 -56.82 -7.33 -2.68
CA CYS A 348 -55.73 -8.29 -2.68
C CYS A 348 -55.18 -8.59 -4.09
N LEU A 349 -56.03 -8.55 -5.13
CA LEU A 349 -55.61 -8.71 -6.53
C LEU A 349 -54.86 -7.47 -7.06
N SER A 350 -55.16 -6.28 -6.54
CA SER A 350 -54.48 -5.02 -6.92
C SER A 350 -53.06 -4.87 -6.36
N GLY A 351 -52.65 -5.77 -5.45
CA GLY A 351 -51.28 -5.84 -4.92
C GLY A 351 -50.29 -6.57 -5.83
N GLY A 352 -50.70 -7.00 -7.03
CA GLY A 352 -49.80 -7.54 -8.05
C GLY A 352 -49.35 -6.42 -8.99
N PHE A 353 -48.11 -5.97 -8.82
CA PHE A 353 -47.32 -5.39 -9.91
C PHE A 353 -46.29 -6.42 -10.35
#